data_AF-A0A9W8AIP4-F1
#
_entry.id   AF-A0A9W8AIP4-F1
#
_cell.length_a   1.000
_cell.length_b   1.000
_cell.length_c   1.000
_cell.angle_alpha   90.00
_cell.angle_beta   90.00
_cell.angle_gamma   90.00
#
_symmetry.space_group_name_H-M   'P 1'
#
loop_
_entity.id
_entity.type
_entity.pdbx_description
1 polymer ?
#
loop_
_entity_poly.entity_id
_entity_poly.type
_entity_poly.pdbx_seq_one_letter_code
_entity_poly.pdbx_strand_id
1 'polypeptide(L)'
;MTLPTLPALPASWTSGETQRVQAKLTAFTEQTIADVGKRVAQFISFQKTVGTSETGPLRDHLAFAVEEEDTLKAAADGQVNADLYDDEAEDEDLLLSDPKDWREQDNYAILGLSKLRWRATPEDIKRQFHKKVLRHHPDKKAAGGDANDDQFFKCIQKAFEILMDPVKRRQFDSVDPELDDSVPSAKAKGNFFTIYAPVFEREARFSNVQPVPLLGDDKADREYVENFYNFWVNFDSWRSFEHLDKEDVDAADNRDHKRYVEKKNKAERIRLKKEEGARLRTLVEQAMKLDPRIVRFRQEERERRNAKKAGAKGAAAATAAAPAKAPPVKMDAATKKKMEAEAKKQAEADKKAKAAEKKKKEEARKAALKVQNKIKDLAKTHNYFVGSDERLSATQLEAQLNSLDKVIAKDRTMEGLTALLDRLSVAAKEGKGQAAFESELTSA
;
A
#
# COMPACT_ATOMS: atom_id res chain seq x y z
N MET A 1 -21.69 -13.74 27.89
CA MET A 1 -20.36 -13.15 28.15
C MET A 1 -20.00 -13.45 29.59
N THR A 2 -19.12 -14.41 29.83
CA THR A 2 -18.61 -14.74 31.17
C THR A 2 -17.53 -13.72 31.53
N LEU A 3 -17.79 -12.91 32.56
CA LEU A 3 -16.80 -11.96 33.07
C LEU A 3 -15.59 -12.73 33.65
N PRO A 4 -14.35 -12.30 33.38
CA PRO A 4 -13.17 -12.96 33.94
C PRO A 4 -13.12 -12.71 35.46
N THR A 5 -13.15 -13.79 36.23
CA THR A 5 -12.94 -13.75 37.68
C THR A 5 -11.45 -13.53 37.98
N LEU A 6 -11.16 -12.53 38.80
CA LEU A 6 -9.80 -12.22 39.24
C LEU A 6 -9.21 -13.37 40.07
N PRO A 7 -7.90 -13.63 39.99
CA PRO A 7 -7.24 -14.69 40.75
C PRO A 7 -7.29 -14.39 42.26
N ALA A 8 -7.46 -15.45 43.06
CA ALA A 8 -7.45 -15.36 44.52
C ALA A 8 -6.05 -14.96 45.04
N LEU A 9 -6.04 -14.16 46.11
CA LEU A 9 -4.81 -13.70 46.74
C LEU A 9 -4.00 -14.88 47.33
N PRO A 10 -2.66 -14.82 47.30
CA PRO A 10 -1.80 -15.85 47.86
C PRO A 10 -1.96 -15.95 49.39
N ALA A 11 -1.86 -17.18 49.92
CA ALA A 11 -2.09 -17.49 51.33
C ALA A 11 -1.15 -16.81 52.33
N SER A 12 -0.06 -16.18 51.85
CA SER A 12 0.89 -15.42 52.66
C SER A 12 0.49 -13.95 52.87
N TRP A 13 -0.65 -13.51 52.33
CA TRP A 13 -1.10 -12.13 52.46
C TRP A 13 -1.75 -11.89 53.83
N THR A 14 -1.06 -11.13 54.69
CA THR A 14 -1.58 -10.67 55.99
C THR A 14 -1.87 -9.17 55.92
N SER A 15 -3.03 -8.75 56.40
CA SER A 15 -3.54 -7.37 56.31
C SER A 15 -2.82 -6.35 57.23
N GLY A 16 -1.76 -6.77 57.91
CA GLY A 16 -1.23 -6.11 59.10
C GLY A 16 -0.01 -5.20 58.91
N GLU A 17 0.61 -5.15 57.74
CA GLU A 17 1.78 -4.30 57.52
C GLU A 17 1.44 -3.11 56.61
N THR A 18 1.23 -1.97 57.27
CA THR A 18 1.34 -0.60 56.76
C THR A 18 1.11 -0.46 55.26
N GLN A 19 -0.13 -0.17 54.85
CA GLN A 19 -0.39 0.44 53.55
C GLN A 19 0.37 1.78 53.49
N ARG A 20 1.61 1.76 53.01
CA ARG A 20 2.35 2.97 52.71
C ARG A 20 1.69 3.54 51.47
N VAL A 21 0.80 4.51 51.65
CA VAL A 21 0.15 5.25 50.57
C VAL A 21 1.25 5.88 49.72
N GLN A 22 1.60 5.25 48.60
CA GLN A 22 2.66 5.73 47.72
C GLN A 22 2.22 6.96 46.93
N ALA A 23 0.91 7.08 46.67
CA ALA A 23 0.29 8.26 46.10
C ALA A 23 -1.24 8.22 46.36
N LYS A 24 -1.87 9.38 46.48
CA LYS A 24 -3.33 9.50 46.35
C LYS A 24 -3.66 9.52 44.86
N LEU A 25 -4.66 8.75 44.44
CA LEU A 25 -5.28 8.92 43.12
C LEU A 25 -5.84 10.34 43.04
N THR A 26 -5.39 11.11 42.05
CA THR A 26 -6.01 12.39 41.72
C THR A 26 -7.48 12.18 41.36
N ALA A 27 -8.33 13.14 41.74
CA ALA A 27 -9.75 13.10 41.43
C ALA A 27 -9.96 12.88 39.92
N PHE A 28 -10.94 12.03 39.59
CA PHE A 28 -11.28 11.75 38.20
C PHE A 28 -11.70 13.06 37.53
N THR A 29 -10.90 13.51 36.58
CA THR A 29 -11.22 14.70 35.80
C THR A 29 -11.93 14.21 34.54
N GLU A 30 -13.22 14.50 34.43
CA GLU A 30 -13.95 14.27 33.20
C GLU A 30 -13.35 15.17 32.11
N GLN A 31 -12.54 14.58 31.22
CA GLN A 31 -12.02 15.29 30.06
C GLN A 31 -12.93 15.02 28.88
N THR A 32 -13.63 16.05 28.42
CA THR A 32 -14.35 16.01 27.15
C THR A 32 -13.33 15.82 26.03
N ILE A 33 -13.37 14.66 25.35
CA ILE A 33 -12.55 14.39 24.17
C ILE A 33 -13.21 15.16 23.02
N ALA A 34 -12.67 16.34 22.69
CA ALA A 34 -13.05 17.09 21.50
C ALA A 34 -12.14 16.71 20.33
N ASP A 35 -12.64 16.87 19.11
CA ASP A 35 -11.86 16.67 17.88
C ASP A 35 -10.54 17.46 17.96
N VAL A 36 -9.45 16.81 17.53
CA VAL A 36 -8.06 17.23 17.74
C VAL A 36 -7.82 18.71 17.43
N GLY A 37 -8.49 19.26 16.41
CA GLY A 37 -8.37 20.68 16.01
C GLY A 37 -8.76 21.69 17.10
N LYS A 38 -9.89 21.50 17.80
CA LYS A 38 -10.42 22.51 18.74
C LYS A 38 -9.52 22.69 19.97
N ARG A 39 -8.94 21.59 20.46
CA ARG A 39 -8.09 21.62 21.67
C ARG A 39 -6.71 22.21 21.38
N VAL A 40 -6.22 21.98 20.17
CA VAL A 40 -4.95 22.52 19.67
C VAL A 40 -5.05 24.04 19.45
N ALA A 41 -6.16 24.52 18.87
CA ALA A 41 -6.42 25.96 18.74
C ALA A 41 -6.49 26.68 20.11
N GLN A 42 -7.13 26.07 21.11
CA GLN A 42 -7.17 26.58 22.49
C GLN A 42 -5.81 26.54 23.18
N PHE A 43 -4.97 25.53 22.89
CA PHE A 43 -3.62 25.44 23.42
C PHE A 43 -2.70 26.53 22.84
N ILE A 44 -2.87 26.88 21.56
CA ILE A 44 -2.12 27.97 20.91
C ILE A 44 -2.53 29.33 21.46
N SER A 45 -3.83 29.58 21.64
CA SER A 45 -4.29 30.85 22.23
C SER A 45 -3.79 31.01 23.66
N PHE A 46 -3.73 29.91 24.42
CA PHE A 46 -3.09 29.86 25.73
C PHE A 46 -1.57 30.07 25.68
N GLN A 47 -0.85 29.53 24.70
CA GLN A 47 0.59 29.77 24.56
C GLN A 47 0.91 31.21 24.11
N LYS A 48 0.07 31.80 23.23
CA LYS A 48 0.18 33.21 22.83
C LYS A 48 -0.03 34.17 23.99
N THR A 49 -0.87 33.81 24.97
CA THR A 49 -1.05 34.62 26.19
C THR A 49 0.06 34.40 27.22
N VAL A 50 0.74 33.26 27.20
CA VAL A 50 1.78 32.88 28.18
C VAL A 50 3.21 33.20 27.69
N GLY A 51 3.42 33.52 26.41
CA GLY A 51 4.67 34.13 25.92
C GLY A 51 5.90 33.20 25.89
N THR A 52 5.71 31.88 25.77
CA THR A 52 6.82 30.92 25.60
C THR A 52 7.26 30.79 24.14
N SER A 53 8.57 30.86 23.90
CA SER A 53 9.18 30.95 22.56
C SER A 53 8.96 29.70 21.68
N GLU A 54 8.61 29.98 20.43
CA GLU A 54 8.30 29.03 19.36
C GLU A 54 9.54 28.32 18.78
N THR A 55 9.67 27.00 18.89
CA THR A 55 10.37 26.16 17.90
C THR A 55 9.95 24.69 18.03
N GLY A 56 9.44 24.07 16.95
CA GLY A 56 9.28 22.61 16.87
C GLY A 56 8.37 22.11 15.74
N PRO A 57 8.39 20.79 15.41
CA PRO A 57 7.60 20.17 14.33
C PRO A 57 6.09 20.32 14.49
N LEU A 58 5.62 20.57 15.71
CA LEU A 58 4.22 20.85 16.00
C LEU A 58 3.74 22.14 15.32
N ARG A 59 4.63 23.13 15.11
CA ARG A 59 4.32 24.41 14.45
C ARG A 59 4.00 24.23 12.96
N ASP A 60 4.74 23.37 12.27
CA ASP A 60 4.56 23.17 10.83
C ASP A 60 3.28 22.37 10.53
N HIS A 61 2.96 21.39 11.38
CA HIS A 61 1.66 20.72 11.35
C HIS A 61 0.50 21.65 11.76
N LEU A 62 0.76 22.65 12.62
CA LEU A 62 -0.18 23.69 13.00
C LEU A 62 -0.44 24.71 11.91
N ALA A 63 0.59 25.13 11.17
CA ALA A 63 0.44 26.11 10.10
C ALA A 63 -0.50 25.57 9.03
N PHE A 64 -0.37 24.29 8.68
CA PHE A 64 -1.28 23.59 7.79
C PHE A 64 -2.71 23.51 8.35
N ALA A 65 -2.87 23.17 9.64
CA ALA A 65 -4.18 23.06 10.27
C ALA A 65 -4.87 24.44 10.47
N VAL A 66 -4.10 25.51 10.70
CA VAL A 66 -4.60 26.88 10.79
C VAL A 66 -4.99 27.40 9.41
N GLU A 67 -4.21 27.11 8.36
CA GLU A 67 -4.64 27.41 6.98
C GLU A 67 -5.90 26.61 6.59
N GLU A 68 -6.01 25.35 7.01
CA GLU A 68 -7.21 24.53 6.81
C GLU A 68 -8.42 25.11 7.60
N GLU A 69 -8.23 25.55 8.84
CA GLU A 69 -9.31 26.14 9.64
C GLU A 69 -9.70 27.55 9.15
N ASP A 70 -8.76 28.35 8.65
CA ASP A 70 -9.02 29.66 8.06
C ASP A 70 -9.69 29.53 6.68
N THR A 71 -9.34 28.51 5.90
CA THR A 71 -10.07 28.19 4.65
C THR A 71 -11.48 27.67 4.93
N LEU A 72 -11.68 26.87 5.98
CA LEU A 72 -12.99 26.42 6.43
C LEU A 72 -13.84 27.57 7.03
N LYS A 73 -13.23 28.52 7.77
CA LYS A 73 -13.89 29.73 8.25
C LYS A 73 -14.25 30.69 7.12
N ALA A 74 -13.35 30.91 6.16
CA ALA A 74 -13.65 31.70 4.97
C ALA A 74 -14.79 31.08 4.15
N ALA A 75 -14.85 29.74 4.07
CA ALA A 75 -15.96 29.01 3.46
C ALA A 75 -17.28 29.15 4.27
N ALA A 76 -17.20 29.17 5.61
CA ALA A 76 -18.36 29.34 6.50
C ALA A 76 -18.93 30.77 6.52
N ASP A 77 -18.07 31.79 6.39
CA ASP A 77 -18.46 33.21 6.40
C ASP A 77 -18.87 33.73 5.00
N GLY A 78 -18.88 32.88 3.98
CA GLY A 78 -19.30 33.25 2.62
C GLY A 78 -18.35 34.22 1.90
N GLN A 79 -17.22 34.60 2.52
CA GLN A 79 -16.10 35.26 1.85
C GLN A 79 -15.32 34.22 1.06
N VAL A 80 -15.86 33.86 -0.10
CA VAL A 80 -15.14 33.05 -1.08
C VAL A 80 -13.97 33.87 -1.62
N ASN A 81 -12.73 33.34 -1.48
CA ASN A 81 -11.58 33.90 -2.18
C ASN A 81 -11.85 33.76 -3.69
N ALA A 82 -12.32 34.84 -4.32
CA ALA A 82 -12.62 34.87 -5.75
C ALA A 82 -11.41 34.42 -6.60
N ASP A 83 -10.19 34.67 -6.11
CA ASP A 83 -8.92 34.30 -6.74
C ASP A 83 -8.70 32.78 -6.89
N LEU A 84 -9.42 31.95 -6.12
CA LEU A 84 -9.34 30.48 -6.18
C LEU A 84 -10.15 29.88 -7.34
N TYR A 85 -11.05 30.66 -7.95
CA TYR A 85 -11.83 30.22 -9.11
C TYR A 85 -11.20 30.74 -10.40
N ASP A 86 -11.41 30.00 -11.47
CA ASP A 86 -11.04 30.46 -12.80
C ASP A 86 -12.24 31.22 -13.39
N ASP A 87 -12.30 32.51 -13.03
CA ASP A 87 -13.36 33.42 -13.45
C ASP A 87 -13.03 34.18 -14.74
N GLU A 88 -11.86 33.91 -15.33
CA GLU A 88 -11.40 34.50 -16.59
C GLU A 88 -12.24 34.03 -17.79
N ALA A 89 -12.01 34.62 -18.96
CA ALA A 89 -12.66 34.19 -20.19
C ALA A 89 -12.25 32.73 -20.49
N GLU A 90 -13.22 31.89 -20.87
CA GLU A 90 -12.88 30.52 -21.26
C GLU A 90 -11.92 30.55 -22.46
N ASP A 91 -10.90 29.70 -22.41
CA ASP A 91 -10.02 29.48 -23.57
C ASP A 91 -10.86 29.04 -24.78
N GLU A 92 -10.54 29.52 -25.98
CA GLU A 92 -11.27 29.17 -27.21
C GLU A 92 -11.27 27.65 -27.42
N ASP A 93 -10.17 26.97 -27.06
CA ASP A 93 -10.04 25.52 -27.15
C ASP A 93 -11.01 24.78 -26.21
N LEU A 94 -11.29 25.33 -25.02
CA LEU A 94 -12.26 24.77 -24.09
C LEU A 94 -13.69 24.90 -24.61
N LEU A 95 -14.01 26.02 -25.27
CA LEU A 95 -15.33 26.25 -25.86
C LEU A 95 -15.63 25.31 -27.03
N LEU A 96 -14.60 24.92 -27.79
CA LEU A 96 -14.69 23.98 -28.93
C LEU A 96 -14.69 22.50 -28.52
N SER A 97 -14.76 22.19 -27.22
CA SER A 97 -14.77 20.82 -26.71
C SER A 97 -16.05 20.06 -27.11
N ASP A 98 -15.91 18.90 -27.77
CA ASP A 98 -17.05 18.05 -28.20
C ASP A 98 -17.60 17.23 -27.01
N PRO A 99 -18.91 17.27 -26.70
CA PRO A 99 -19.54 16.43 -25.67
C PRO A 99 -19.27 14.93 -25.75
N LYS A 100 -18.94 14.42 -26.95
CA LYS A 100 -18.63 13.00 -27.15
C LYS A 100 -17.31 12.59 -26.51
N ASP A 101 -16.36 13.51 -26.44
CA ASP A 101 -15.00 13.26 -25.95
C ASP A 101 -14.86 13.56 -24.45
N TRP A 102 -15.97 13.49 -23.70
CA TRP A 102 -16.06 13.78 -22.27
C TRP A 102 -15.10 12.97 -21.39
N ARG A 103 -14.59 11.82 -21.88
CA ARG A 103 -13.62 10.99 -21.15
C ARG A 103 -12.21 11.58 -21.17
N GLU A 104 -11.85 12.29 -22.25
CA GLU A 104 -10.52 12.87 -22.45
C GLU A 104 -10.44 14.32 -21.97
N GLN A 105 -11.60 14.94 -21.72
CA GLN A 105 -11.70 16.31 -21.24
C GLN A 105 -11.37 16.45 -19.75
N ASP A 106 -10.77 17.60 -19.41
CA ASP A 106 -10.61 18.01 -18.03
C ASP A 106 -11.91 18.61 -17.48
N ASN A 107 -12.65 17.79 -16.74
CA ASN A 107 -13.91 18.17 -16.12
C ASN A 107 -13.76 19.32 -15.09
N TYR A 108 -12.59 19.44 -14.44
CA TYR A 108 -12.34 20.57 -13.53
C TYR A 108 -12.15 21.86 -14.32
N ALA A 109 -11.43 21.82 -15.44
CA ALA A 109 -11.24 22.98 -16.31
C ALA A 109 -12.56 23.47 -16.91
N ILE A 110 -13.42 22.56 -17.37
CA ILE A 110 -14.76 22.90 -17.91
C ILE A 110 -15.60 23.68 -16.87
N LEU A 111 -15.56 23.27 -15.61
CA LEU A 111 -16.27 23.97 -14.53
C LEU A 111 -15.53 25.22 -14.00
N GLY A 112 -14.31 25.52 -14.46
CA GLY A 112 -13.51 26.63 -13.94
C GLY A 112 -12.97 26.37 -12.53
N LEU A 113 -12.65 25.09 -12.25
CA LEU A 113 -12.09 24.59 -11.00
C LEU A 113 -10.63 24.11 -11.17
N SER A 114 -9.95 24.50 -12.25
CA SER A 114 -8.57 24.07 -12.58
C SER A 114 -7.58 24.30 -11.44
N LYS A 115 -7.75 25.38 -10.66
CA LYS A 115 -6.88 25.70 -9.50
C LYS A 115 -7.15 24.81 -8.29
N LEU A 116 -8.41 24.43 -8.05
CA LEU A 116 -8.84 23.64 -6.90
C LEU A 116 -8.69 22.12 -7.17
N ARG A 117 -9.00 21.66 -8.38
CA ARG A 117 -9.04 20.25 -8.80
C ARG A 117 -9.67 19.34 -7.73
N TRP A 118 -8.96 18.30 -7.30
CA TRP A 118 -9.35 17.36 -6.26
C TRP A 118 -9.63 18.00 -4.89
N ARG A 119 -9.14 19.22 -4.61
CA ARG A 119 -9.44 19.97 -3.38
C ARG A 119 -10.80 20.67 -3.41
N ALA A 120 -11.46 20.73 -4.57
CA ALA A 120 -12.77 21.39 -4.69
C ALA A 120 -13.82 20.69 -3.83
N THR A 121 -14.58 21.46 -3.04
CA THR A 121 -15.69 20.94 -2.25
C THR A 121 -16.93 20.69 -3.12
N PRO A 122 -17.88 19.85 -2.67
CA PRO A 122 -19.16 19.70 -3.36
C PRO A 122 -19.91 21.03 -3.55
N GLU A 123 -19.77 21.95 -2.60
CA GLU A 123 -20.33 23.31 -2.63
C GLU A 123 -19.68 24.14 -3.74
N ASP A 124 -18.35 24.07 -3.88
CA ASP A 124 -17.62 24.75 -4.96
C ASP A 124 -18.07 24.25 -6.33
N ILE A 125 -18.23 22.94 -6.48
CA ILE A 125 -18.69 22.30 -7.72
C ILE A 125 -20.10 22.79 -8.08
N LYS A 126 -21.02 22.85 -7.12
CA LYS A 126 -22.39 23.37 -7.35
C LYS A 126 -22.39 24.84 -7.74
N ARG A 127 -21.62 25.67 -7.03
CA ARG A 127 -21.57 27.12 -7.27
C ARG A 127 -21.04 27.42 -8.66
N GLN A 128 -19.93 26.80 -9.04
CA GLN A 128 -19.33 26.98 -10.36
C GLN A 128 -20.21 26.42 -11.48
N PHE A 129 -20.85 25.27 -11.27
CA PHE A 129 -21.83 24.73 -12.21
C PHE A 129 -22.97 25.72 -12.48
N HIS A 130 -23.61 26.26 -11.44
CA HIS A 130 -24.69 27.25 -11.61
C HIS A 130 -24.20 28.50 -12.36
N LYS A 131 -22.99 28.97 -12.05
CA LYS A 131 -22.37 30.12 -12.73
C LYS A 131 -22.14 29.85 -14.21
N LYS A 132 -21.58 28.69 -14.57
CA LYS A 132 -21.32 28.27 -15.95
C LYS A 132 -22.61 28.04 -16.73
N VAL A 133 -23.62 27.43 -16.11
CA VAL A 133 -24.97 27.26 -16.71
C VAL A 133 -25.58 28.61 -17.05
N LEU A 134 -25.51 29.61 -16.16
CA LEU A 134 -26.05 30.95 -16.43
C LEU A 134 -25.30 31.70 -17.54
N ARG A 135 -23.99 31.44 -17.70
CA ARG A 135 -23.15 32.04 -18.75
C ARG A 135 -23.42 31.41 -20.12
N HIS A 136 -23.48 30.09 -20.18
CA HIS A 136 -23.55 29.32 -21.43
C HIS A 136 -24.92 28.68 -21.70
N HIS A 137 -26.00 29.17 -21.07
CA HIS A 137 -27.33 28.64 -21.30
C HIS A 137 -27.72 28.81 -22.78
N PRO A 138 -28.25 27.76 -23.45
CA PRO A 138 -28.59 27.81 -24.87
C PRO A 138 -29.58 28.92 -25.20
N ASP A 139 -30.56 29.19 -24.32
CA ASP A 139 -31.55 30.28 -24.48
C ASP A 139 -30.89 31.67 -24.60
N LYS A 140 -29.84 31.92 -23.82
CA LYS A 140 -29.11 33.20 -23.82
C LYS A 140 -28.19 33.33 -25.03
N LYS A 141 -27.59 32.23 -25.48
CA LYS A 141 -26.74 32.18 -26.69
C LYS A 141 -27.58 32.29 -27.98
N ALA A 142 -28.76 31.67 -28.00
CA ALA A 142 -29.70 31.78 -29.11
C ALA A 142 -30.19 33.23 -29.31
N ALA A 143 -30.40 33.98 -28.22
CA ALA A 143 -30.69 35.42 -28.29
C ALA A 143 -29.51 36.27 -28.83
N GLY A 144 -28.28 35.75 -28.78
CA GLY A 144 -27.06 36.38 -29.30
C GLY A 144 -26.72 36.02 -30.76
N GLY A 145 -27.51 35.17 -31.42
CA GLY A 145 -27.33 34.79 -32.82
C GLY A 145 -26.44 33.56 -33.07
N ASP A 146 -25.99 32.87 -32.02
CA ASP A 146 -25.11 31.71 -32.13
C ASP A 146 -25.87 30.41 -31.83
N ALA A 147 -26.57 29.90 -32.86
CA ALA A 147 -27.57 28.84 -32.72
C ALA A 147 -27.00 27.40 -32.70
N ASN A 148 -25.67 27.22 -32.74
CA ASN A 148 -25.04 25.89 -32.84
C ASN A 148 -24.13 25.54 -31.65
N ASP A 149 -24.01 26.41 -30.65
CA ASP A 149 -22.99 26.30 -29.60
C ASP A 149 -23.54 25.74 -28.27
N ASP A 150 -24.36 24.69 -28.40
CA ASP A 150 -24.89 23.88 -27.28
C ASP A 150 -23.88 22.80 -26.84
N GLN A 151 -22.80 22.62 -27.61
CA GLN A 151 -21.77 21.61 -27.34
C GLN A 151 -21.13 21.87 -25.98
N PHE A 152 -20.61 23.07 -25.75
CA PHE A 152 -20.00 23.42 -24.48
C PHE A 152 -20.96 23.28 -23.27
N PHE A 153 -22.24 23.61 -23.46
CA PHE A 153 -23.26 23.44 -22.42
C PHE A 153 -23.44 21.98 -22.02
N LYS A 154 -23.44 21.05 -22.98
CA LYS A 154 -23.48 19.61 -22.72
C LYS A 154 -22.20 19.12 -22.02
N CYS A 155 -21.04 19.68 -22.36
CA CYS A 155 -19.79 19.41 -21.63
C CYS A 155 -19.88 19.85 -20.16
N ILE A 156 -20.43 21.04 -19.89
CA ILE A 156 -20.67 21.53 -18.51
C ILE A 156 -21.58 20.57 -17.73
N GLN A 157 -22.69 20.13 -18.34
CA GLN A 157 -23.61 19.16 -17.71
C GLN A 157 -22.90 17.84 -17.40
N LYS A 158 -22.09 17.34 -18.34
CA LYS A 158 -21.37 16.07 -18.17
C LYS A 158 -20.28 16.17 -17.10
N ALA A 159 -19.52 17.26 -17.08
CA ALA A 159 -18.51 17.52 -16.06
C ALA A 159 -19.13 17.56 -14.66
N PHE A 160 -20.28 18.22 -14.50
CA PHE A 160 -21.01 18.23 -13.23
C PHE A 160 -21.51 16.84 -12.81
N GLU A 161 -22.05 16.05 -13.75
CA GLU A 161 -22.51 14.67 -13.49
C GLU A 161 -21.37 13.79 -12.92
N ILE A 162 -20.16 13.95 -13.45
CA ILE A 162 -18.97 13.18 -13.05
C ILE A 162 -18.42 13.69 -11.71
N LEU A 163 -18.26 15.00 -11.54
CA LEU A 163 -17.63 15.59 -10.35
C LEU A 163 -18.55 15.63 -9.13
N MET A 164 -19.88 15.63 -9.32
CA MET A 164 -20.83 15.63 -8.21
C MET A 164 -20.98 14.25 -7.56
N ASP A 165 -20.92 13.18 -8.36
CA ASP A 165 -21.01 11.81 -7.84
C ASP A 165 -19.66 11.40 -7.24
N PRO A 166 -19.58 11.09 -5.92
CA PRO A 166 -18.32 10.76 -5.27
C PRO A 166 -17.63 9.53 -5.88
N VAL A 167 -18.39 8.58 -6.44
CA VAL A 167 -17.82 7.39 -7.07
C VAL A 167 -17.21 7.73 -8.42
N LYS A 168 -17.95 8.45 -9.28
CA LYS A 168 -17.45 8.89 -10.59
C LYS A 168 -16.29 9.88 -10.46
N ARG A 169 -16.38 10.82 -9.52
CA ARG A 169 -15.31 11.75 -9.19
C ARG A 169 -14.04 11.01 -8.80
N ARG A 170 -14.14 10.00 -7.93
CA ARG A 170 -13.00 9.18 -7.54
C ARG A 170 -12.42 8.37 -8.70
N GLN A 171 -13.27 7.86 -9.61
CA GLN A 171 -12.80 7.18 -10.83
C GLN A 171 -12.03 8.16 -11.74
N PHE A 172 -12.54 9.38 -11.90
CA PHE A 172 -11.91 10.45 -12.67
C PHE A 172 -10.58 10.88 -12.05
N ASP A 173 -10.57 11.21 -10.76
CA ASP A 173 -9.38 11.63 -10.00
C ASP A 173 -8.28 10.54 -9.98
N SER A 174 -8.64 9.27 -10.25
CA SER A 174 -7.65 8.18 -10.32
C SER A 174 -6.74 8.26 -11.56
N VAL A 175 -7.10 9.03 -12.57
CA VAL A 175 -6.40 9.10 -13.87
C VAL A 175 -6.30 10.53 -14.38
N ASP A 176 -6.16 11.48 -13.46
CA ASP A 176 -6.02 12.91 -13.75
C ASP A 176 -4.87 13.17 -14.75
N PRO A 177 -5.15 13.73 -15.95
CA PRO A 177 -4.13 14.00 -16.97
C PRO A 177 -3.04 15.00 -16.55
N GLU A 178 -3.33 15.94 -15.64
CA GLU A 178 -2.33 16.90 -15.16
C GLU A 178 -1.36 16.28 -14.15
N LEU A 179 -1.69 15.08 -13.65
CA LEU A 179 -0.85 14.40 -12.70
C LEU A 179 0.35 13.77 -13.43
N ASP A 180 1.54 14.34 -13.22
CA ASP A 180 2.78 13.77 -13.75
C ASP A 180 3.12 12.44 -13.04
N ASP A 181 2.68 11.34 -13.64
CA ASP A 181 2.96 9.98 -13.19
C ASP A 181 4.44 9.54 -13.45
N SER A 182 5.31 10.43 -13.94
CA SER A 182 6.70 10.08 -14.22
C SER A 182 7.52 9.77 -12.97
N VAL A 183 8.42 8.79 -13.09
CA VAL A 183 9.39 8.44 -12.04
C VAL A 183 10.64 9.31 -12.24
N PRO A 184 11.11 10.04 -11.21
CA PRO A 184 12.31 10.85 -11.31
C PRO A 184 13.52 10.06 -11.81
N SER A 185 14.28 10.64 -12.75
CA SER A 185 15.45 9.99 -13.32
C SER A 185 16.52 9.75 -12.25
N ALA A 186 17.14 8.56 -12.27
CA ALA A 186 18.20 8.21 -11.33
C ALA A 186 19.48 9.07 -11.46
N LYS A 187 19.60 9.87 -12.52
CA LYS A 187 20.71 10.81 -12.76
C LYS A 187 20.29 12.28 -12.56
N ALA A 188 19.10 12.52 -12.01
CA ALA A 188 18.62 13.87 -11.76
C ALA A 188 19.64 14.62 -10.88
N LYS A 189 19.98 15.84 -11.31
CA LYS A 189 20.89 16.73 -10.57
C LYS A 189 20.05 17.52 -9.58
N GLY A 190 20.32 17.39 -8.29
CA GLY A 190 19.61 18.14 -7.25
C GLY A 190 19.66 17.44 -5.89
N ASN A 191 19.06 18.07 -4.89
CA ASN A 191 18.89 17.47 -3.58
C ASN A 191 17.83 16.35 -3.67
N PHE A 192 18.12 15.18 -3.07
CA PHE A 192 17.22 14.05 -3.02
C PHE A 192 15.83 14.43 -2.49
N PHE A 193 15.77 15.16 -1.38
CA PHE A 193 14.52 15.53 -0.72
C PHE A 193 13.67 16.46 -1.58
N THR A 194 14.28 17.43 -2.26
CA THR A 194 13.54 18.37 -3.12
C THR A 194 12.97 17.68 -4.36
N ILE A 195 13.58 16.59 -4.81
CA ILE A 195 13.11 15.83 -5.97
C ILE A 195 12.04 14.82 -5.57
N TYR A 196 12.28 14.04 -4.51
CA TYR A 196 11.42 12.90 -4.16
C TYR A 196 10.28 13.26 -3.20
N ALA A 197 10.42 14.26 -2.33
CA ALA A 197 9.34 14.65 -1.41
C ALA A 197 8.03 15.02 -2.14
N PRO A 198 8.02 15.94 -3.14
CA PRO A 198 6.78 16.29 -3.83
C PRO A 198 6.17 15.11 -4.60
N VAL A 199 7.03 14.20 -5.10
CA VAL A 199 6.59 12.98 -5.77
C VAL A 199 5.86 12.07 -4.79
N PHE A 200 6.46 11.74 -3.64
CA PHE A 200 5.79 10.91 -2.64
C PHE A 200 4.53 11.57 -2.06
N GLU A 201 4.52 12.89 -1.88
CA GLU A 201 3.33 13.63 -1.43
C GLU A 201 2.18 13.57 -2.45
N ARG A 202 2.50 13.66 -3.74
CA ARG A 202 1.53 13.48 -4.82
C ARG A 202 0.98 12.06 -4.85
N GLU A 203 1.85 11.05 -4.76
CA GLU A 203 1.43 9.65 -4.73
C GLU A 203 0.63 9.31 -3.46
N ALA A 204 0.91 9.97 -2.34
CA ALA A 204 0.25 9.74 -1.05
C ALA A 204 -1.26 9.97 -1.10
N ARG A 205 -1.71 10.84 -2.01
CA ARG A 205 -3.13 11.12 -2.28
C ARG A 205 -3.91 9.84 -2.62
N PHE A 206 -3.23 8.87 -3.23
CA PHE A 206 -3.82 7.62 -3.68
C PHE A 206 -3.83 6.51 -2.64
N SER A 207 -3.38 6.76 -1.40
CA SER A 207 -3.32 5.74 -0.34
C SER A 207 -4.70 5.48 0.30
N ASN A 208 -5.04 4.21 0.47
CA ASN A 208 -6.15 3.79 1.35
C ASN A 208 -5.81 3.91 2.85
N VAL A 209 -4.52 3.85 3.20
CA VAL A 209 -4.04 3.83 4.58
C VAL A 209 -3.52 5.21 4.96
N GLN A 210 -4.09 5.78 6.02
CA GLN A 210 -3.75 7.09 6.56
C GLN A 210 -3.40 6.96 8.06
N PRO A 211 -2.48 7.78 8.60
CA PRO A 211 -1.73 8.83 7.91
C PRO A 211 -0.57 8.27 7.06
N VAL A 212 -0.32 8.90 5.90
CA VAL A 212 0.85 8.57 5.08
C VAL A 212 2.12 9.16 5.70
N PRO A 213 3.17 8.36 5.94
CA PRO A 213 4.44 8.87 6.45
C PRO A 213 5.12 9.77 5.40
N LEU A 214 5.59 10.94 5.84
CA LEU A 214 6.36 11.87 5.03
C LEU A 214 7.80 11.38 4.84
N LEU A 215 8.48 11.84 3.79
CA LEU A 215 9.87 11.46 3.51
C LEU A 215 10.86 11.90 4.61
N GLY A 216 10.52 12.98 5.32
CA GLY A 216 11.34 13.59 6.37
C GLY A 216 12.54 14.37 5.84
N ASP A 217 13.49 14.64 6.74
CA ASP A 217 14.72 15.38 6.46
C ASP A 217 15.98 14.48 6.47
N ASP A 218 17.16 15.06 6.22
CA ASP A 218 18.45 14.34 6.22
C ASP A 218 18.85 13.80 7.61
N LYS A 219 18.24 14.31 8.68
CA LYS A 219 18.57 13.97 10.07
C LYS A 219 17.62 12.93 10.67
N ALA A 220 16.61 12.50 9.92
CA ALA A 220 15.63 11.55 10.40
C ALA A 220 16.27 10.24 10.87
N ASP A 221 15.71 9.70 11.97
CA ASP A 221 16.18 8.46 12.57
C ASP A 221 15.99 7.26 11.65
N ARG A 222 16.83 6.24 11.84
CA ARG A 222 16.77 5.00 11.08
C ARG A 222 15.39 4.33 11.13
N GLU A 223 14.76 4.32 12.30
CA GLU A 223 13.43 3.74 12.49
C GLU A 223 12.36 4.49 11.69
N TYR A 224 12.45 5.82 11.65
CA TYR A 224 11.55 6.65 10.85
C TYR A 224 11.68 6.34 9.36
N VAL A 225 12.92 6.26 8.87
CA VAL A 225 13.22 5.94 7.45
C VAL A 225 12.75 4.52 7.10
N GLU A 226 12.96 3.54 7.99
CA GLU A 226 12.47 2.17 7.80
C GLU A 226 10.94 2.12 7.76
N ASN A 227 10.24 2.82 8.66
CA ASN A 227 8.78 2.90 8.66
C ASN A 227 8.23 3.54 7.39
N PHE A 228 8.85 4.63 6.91
CA PHE A 228 8.50 5.26 5.64
C PHE A 228 8.60 4.26 4.49
N TYR A 229 9.74 3.59 4.30
CA TYR A 229 9.90 2.66 3.18
C TYR A 229 9.06 1.39 3.34
N ASN A 230 8.82 0.91 4.55
CA ASN A 230 7.93 -0.21 4.79
C ASN A 230 6.49 0.10 4.37
N PHE A 231 6.02 1.33 4.63
CA PHE A 231 4.72 1.79 4.14
C PHE A 231 4.69 1.79 2.59
N TRP A 232 5.67 2.40 1.94
CA TRP A 232 5.69 2.54 0.48
C TRP A 232 5.94 1.22 -0.28
N VAL A 233 6.65 0.27 0.31
CA VAL A 233 6.81 -1.08 -0.25
C VAL A 233 5.48 -1.85 -0.22
N ASN A 234 4.66 -1.61 0.80
CA ASN A 234 3.34 -2.22 0.96
C ASN A 234 2.21 -1.24 0.61
N PHE A 235 2.48 -0.29 -0.30
CA PHE A 235 1.54 0.77 -0.64
C PHE A 235 0.24 0.19 -1.21
N ASP A 236 -0.87 0.54 -0.58
CA ASP A 236 -2.22 0.15 -1.01
C ASP A 236 -2.93 1.34 -1.65
N SER A 237 -3.05 1.28 -2.98
CA SER A 237 -3.64 2.35 -3.77
C SER A 237 -5.13 2.15 -4.00
N TRP A 238 -5.90 3.22 -3.89
CA TRP A 238 -7.30 3.20 -4.31
C TRP A 238 -7.57 3.38 -5.80
N ARG A 239 -6.55 3.70 -6.62
CA ARG A 239 -6.73 3.98 -8.06
C ARG A 239 -7.46 2.81 -8.74
N SER A 240 -8.60 3.08 -9.37
CA SER A 240 -9.45 2.06 -9.99
C SER A 240 -9.21 1.91 -11.49
N PHE A 241 -8.77 2.98 -12.17
CA PHE A 241 -8.56 3.07 -13.63
C PHE A 241 -9.83 2.80 -14.45
N GLU A 242 -11.01 2.94 -13.84
CA GLU A 242 -12.30 2.67 -14.48
C GLU A 242 -12.73 3.76 -15.46
N HIS A 243 -12.28 5.00 -15.25
CA HIS A 243 -12.51 6.08 -16.21
C HIS A 243 -11.84 5.83 -17.57
N LEU A 244 -10.77 5.00 -17.60
CA LEU A 244 -10.07 4.57 -18.82
C LEU A 244 -10.68 3.34 -19.50
N ASP A 245 -11.87 2.89 -19.07
CA ASP A 245 -12.59 1.82 -19.74
C ASP A 245 -12.99 2.26 -21.17
N LYS A 246 -12.50 1.51 -22.17
CA LYS A 246 -12.60 1.88 -23.60
C LYS A 246 -13.99 1.65 -24.19
N GLU A 247 -14.72 0.69 -23.66
CA GLU A 247 -16.03 0.29 -24.17
C GLU A 247 -17.10 0.62 -23.12
N ASP A 248 -18.18 1.23 -23.57
CA ASP A 248 -19.33 1.52 -22.72
C ASP A 248 -20.14 0.23 -22.47
N VAL A 249 -20.25 -0.12 -21.20
CA VAL A 249 -20.97 -1.31 -20.73
C VAL A 249 -22.47 -1.19 -21.02
N ASP A 250 -23.01 0.02 -21.04
CA ASP A 250 -24.44 0.26 -21.24
C ASP A 250 -24.83 0.39 -22.73
N ALA A 251 -23.85 0.52 -23.62
CA ALA A 251 -24.05 0.47 -25.07
C ALA A 251 -24.19 -0.97 -25.61
N ALA A 252 -24.09 -1.99 -24.76
CA ALA A 252 -24.13 -3.38 -25.19
C ALA A 252 -25.56 -3.87 -25.49
N ASP A 253 -25.78 -4.37 -26.72
CA ASP A 253 -27.10 -4.81 -27.20
C ASP A 253 -27.73 -5.99 -26.43
N ASN A 254 -26.93 -6.82 -25.77
CA ASN A 254 -27.43 -7.97 -25.02
C ASN A 254 -26.57 -8.28 -23.78
N ARG A 255 -27.09 -9.13 -22.90
CA ARG A 255 -26.43 -9.49 -21.62
C ARG A 255 -25.05 -10.11 -21.80
N ASP A 256 -24.88 -10.93 -22.84
CA ASP A 256 -23.60 -11.61 -23.09
C ASP A 256 -22.56 -10.63 -23.64
N HIS A 257 -22.97 -9.67 -24.47
CA HIS A 257 -22.16 -8.57 -24.94
C HIS A 257 -21.75 -7.68 -23.76
N LYS A 258 -22.68 -7.32 -22.86
CA LYS A 258 -22.36 -6.58 -21.63
C LYS A 258 -21.31 -7.28 -20.78
N ARG A 259 -21.47 -8.60 -20.56
CA ARG A 259 -20.50 -9.42 -19.81
C ARG A 259 -19.15 -9.51 -20.52
N TYR A 260 -19.13 -9.55 -21.84
CA TYR A 260 -17.91 -9.56 -22.64
C TYR A 260 -17.15 -8.22 -22.51
N VAL A 261 -17.86 -7.10 -22.67
CA VAL A 261 -17.33 -5.73 -22.50
C VAL A 261 -16.76 -5.54 -21.09
N GLU A 262 -17.53 -5.88 -20.05
CA GLU A 262 -17.06 -5.80 -18.65
C GLU A 262 -15.82 -6.66 -18.41
N LYS A 263 -15.75 -7.85 -19.02
CA LYS A 263 -14.57 -8.72 -18.92
C LYS A 263 -13.35 -8.09 -19.58
N LYS A 264 -13.52 -7.44 -20.74
CA LYS A 264 -12.44 -6.75 -21.46
C LYS A 264 -11.95 -5.53 -20.69
N ASN A 265 -12.86 -4.68 -20.23
CA ASN A 265 -12.57 -3.52 -19.38
C ASN A 265 -11.87 -3.95 -18.08
N LYS A 266 -12.38 -4.98 -17.39
CA LYS A 266 -11.73 -5.54 -16.19
C LYS A 266 -10.31 -6.03 -16.47
N ALA A 267 -10.06 -6.67 -17.61
CA ALA A 267 -8.72 -7.12 -17.98
C ALA A 267 -7.77 -5.92 -18.18
N GLU A 268 -8.22 -4.85 -18.84
CA GLU A 268 -7.43 -3.62 -18.98
C GLU A 268 -7.17 -2.94 -17.64
N ARG A 269 -8.16 -2.83 -16.75
CA ARG A 269 -7.96 -2.29 -15.39
C ARG A 269 -6.94 -3.08 -14.60
N ILE A 270 -6.94 -4.41 -14.70
CA ILE A 270 -5.92 -5.27 -14.08
C ILE A 270 -4.53 -5.00 -14.68
N ARG A 271 -4.44 -4.81 -16.00
CA ARG A 271 -3.17 -4.47 -16.68
C ARG A 271 -2.64 -3.13 -16.18
N LEU A 272 -3.47 -2.08 -16.17
CA LEU A 272 -3.11 -0.74 -15.71
C LEU A 272 -2.69 -0.74 -14.23
N LYS A 273 -3.43 -1.42 -13.35
CA LYS A 273 -3.03 -1.59 -11.94
C LYS A 273 -1.68 -2.30 -11.77
N LYS A 274 -1.38 -3.26 -12.64
CA LYS A 274 -0.09 -3.97 -12.61
C LYS A 274 1.05 -3.08 -13.07
N GLU A 275 0.84 -2.28 -14.12
CA GLU A 275 1.78 -1.29 -14.62
C GLU A 275 2.04 -0.22 -13.56
N GLU A 276 0.99 0.27 -12.92
CA GLU A 276 1.07 1.22 -11.81
C GLU A 276 1.88 0.67 -10.64
N GLY A 277 1.55 -0.56 -10.19
CA GLY A 277 2.32 -1.19 -9.14
C GLY A 277 3.79 -1.39 -9.52
N ALA A 278 4.11 -1.63 -10.80
CA ALA A 278 5.49 -1.73 -11.26
C ALA A 278 6.20 -0.37 -11.27
N ARG A 279 5.50 0.69 -11.65
CA ARG A 279 5.99 2.07 -11.59
C ARG A 279 6.30 2.48 -10.15
N LEU A 280 5.38 2.30 -9.21
CA LEU A 280 5.58 2.62 -7.79
C LEU A 280 6.74 1.82 -7.19
N ARG A 281 6.86 0.52 -7.49
CA ARG A 281 8.04 -0.26 -7.07
C ARG A 281 9.33 0.33 -7.62
N THR A 282 9.36 0.74 -8.89
CA THR A 282 10.53 1.37 -9.50
C THR A 282 10.87 2.69 -8.81
N LEU A 283 9.86 3.52 -8.52
CA LEU A 283 10.01 4.77 -7.78
C LEU A 283 10.65 4.53 -6.40
N VAL A 284 10.10 3.59 -5.62
CA VAL A 284 10.58 3.26 -4.28
C VAL A 284 11.99 2.67 -4.32
N GLU A 285 12.28 1.74 -5.23
CA GLU A 285 13.60 1.13 -5.38
C GLU A 285 14.67 2.18 -5.75
N GLN A 286 14.35 3.11 -6.65
CA GLN A 286 15.24 4.20 -7.02
C GLN A 286 15.45 5.15 -5.85
N ALA A 287 14.38 5.54 -5.14
CA ALA A 287 14.48 6.37 -3.95
C ALA A 287 15.38 5.73 -2.89
N MET A 288 15.17 4.45 -2.56
CA MET A 288 16.01 3.70 -1.60
C MET A 288 17.48 3.57 -2.02
N LYS A 289 17.77 3.66 -3.32
CA LYS A 289 19.13 3.59 -3.85
C LYS A 289 19.84 4.94 -3.75
N LEU A 290 19.11 6.03 -3.92
CA LEU A 290 19.63 7.39 -3.96
C LEU A 290 19.56 8.11 -2.60
N ASP A 291 18.71 7.65 -1.67
CA ASP A 291 18.55 8.25 -0.35
C ASP A 291 19.89 8.25 0.42
N PRO A 292 20.45 9.44 0.76
CA PRO A 292 21.70 9.57 1.47
C PRO A 292 21.73 8.85 2.82
N ARG A 293 20.60 8.82 3.55
CA ARG A 293 20.46 8.21 4.87
C ARG A 293 20.62 6.69 4.77
N ILE A 294 19.96 6.07 3.80
CA ILE A 294 20.09 4.62 3.55
C ILE A 294 21.52 4.26 3.14
N VAL A 295 22.18 5.08 2.32
CA VAL A 295 23.57 4.86 1.94
C VAL A 295 24.47 4.87 3.18
N ARG A 296 24.28 5.82 4.10
CA ARG A 296 25.00 5.89 5.37
C ARG A 296 24.74 4.65 6.23
N PHE A 297 23.48 4.27 6.46
CA PHE A 297 23.13 3.07 7.25
C PHE A 297 23.73 1.79 6.66
N ARG A 298 23.74 1.64 5.32
CA ARG A 298 24.35 0.49 4.65
C ARG A 298 25.87 0.47 4.81
N GLN A 299 26.53 1.62 4.81
CA GLN A 299 27.97 1.74 5.06
C GLN A 299 28.31 1.37 6.50
N GLU A 300 27.59 1.94 7.47
CA GLU A 300 27.73 1.65 8.90
C GLU A 300 27.51 0.17 9.22
N GLU A 301 26.46 -0.47 8.67
CA GLU A 301 26.22 -1.91 8.82
C GLU A 301 27.35 -2.75 8.21
N ARG A 302 27.88 -2.33 7.05
CA ARG A 302 29.02 -3.01 6.41
C ARG A 302 30.28 -2.92 7.27
N GLU A 303 30.55 -1.75 7.84
CA GLU A 303 31.69 -1.50 8.72
C GLU A 303 31.56 -2.26 10.03
N ARG A 304 30.39 -2.22 10.67
CA ARG A 304 30.08 -3.01 11.88
C ARG A 304 30.26 -4.50 11.65
N ARG A 305 29.81 -5.02 10.50
CA ARG A 305 30.01 -6.42 10.11
C ARG A 305 31.49 -6.74 9.87
N ASN A 306 32.23 -5.85 9.22
CA ASN A 306 33.66 -6.03 8.98
C ASN A 306 34.46 -5.98 10.29
N ALA A 307 34.12 -5.08 11.21
CA ALA A 307 34.71 -4.99 12.55
C ALA A 307 34.44 -6.27 13.38
N LYS A 308 33.22 -6.81 13.35
CA LYS A 308 32.90 -8.10 13.98
C LYS A 308 33.72 -9.25 13.39
N LYS A 309 33.90 -9.29 12.06
CA LYS A 309 34.74 -10.31 11.40
C LYS A 309 36.22 -10.14 11.71
N ALA A 310 36.73 -8.92 11.81
CA ALA A 310 38.10 -8.62 12.18
C ALA A 310 38.37 -8.98 13.65
N GLY A 311 37.43 -8.67 14.56
CA GLY A 311 37.49 -9.08 15.97
C GLY A 311 37.43 -10.61 16.15
N ALA A 312 36.59 -11.31 15.39
CA ALA A 312 36.54 -12.78 15.41
C ALA A 312 37.83 -13.43 14.86
N LYS A 313 38.44 -12.83 13.82
CA LYS A 313 39.76 -13.27 13.31
C LYS A 313 40.90 -12.93 14.28
N GLY A 314 40.83 -11.80 14.98
CA GLY A 314 41.80 -11.41 16.01
C GLY A 314 41.74 -12.32 17.24
N ALA A 315 40.53 -12.70 17.67
CA ALA A 315 40.34 -13.68 18.75
C ALA A 315 40.85 -15.07 18.37
N ALA A 316 40.60 -15.54 17.13
CA ALA A 316 41.12 -16.81 16.64
C ALA A 316 42.66 -16.81 16.47
N ALA A 317 43.27 -15.66 16.14
CA ALA A 317 44.72 -15.51 16.07
C ALA A 317 45.38 -15.41 17.46
N ALA A 318 44.71 -14.82 18.45
CA ALA A 318 45.19 -14.74 19.83
C ALA A 318 45.22 -16.11 20.54
N THR A 319 44.34 -17.05 20.17
CA THR A 319 44.37 -18.44 20.66
C THR A 319 45.44 -19.31 19.98
N ALA A 320 46.15 -18.80 18.97
CA ALA A 320 47.10 -19.57 18.16
C ALA A 320 48.57 -19.11 18.27
N ALA A 321 48.91 -18.19 19.17
CA ALA A 321 50.25 -17.58 19.21
C ALA A 321 51.05 -17.89 20.50
N ALA A 322 51.91 -18.92 20.44
CA ALA A 322 53.34 -18.89 20.84
C ALA A 322 54.05 -20.24 20.55
N PRO A 323 55.34 -20.30 20.17
CA PRO A 323 56.08 -19.40 19.27
C PRO A 323 56.95 -20.16 18.22
N ALA A 324 57.20 -19.57 17.05
CA ALA A 324 58.42 -19.81 16.26
C ALA A 324 58.69 -18.65 15.28
N LYS A 325 59.89 -18.07 15.38
CA LYS A 325 60.44 -17.01 14.52
C LYS A 325 60.72 -17.54 13.10
N ALA A 326 60.33 -16.78 12.07
CA ALA A 326 61.00 -16.73 10.78
C ALA A 326 60.73 -15.36 10.09
N PRO A 327 61.69 -14.79 9.34
CA PRO A 327 61.61 -13.43 8.81
C PRO A 327 60.68 -13.33 7.57
N PRO A 328 60.12 -12.15 7.25
CA PRO A 328 59.04 -12.02 6.28
C PRO A 328 59.58 -12.05 4.85
N VAL A 329 59.17 -13.07 4.08
CA VAL A 329 59.35 -13.10 2.63
C VAL A 329 58.28 -12.19 2.00
N LYS A 330 58.72 -11.18 1.24
CA LYS A 330 57.86 -10.30 0.45
C LYS A 330 57.08 -11.17 -0.56
N MET A 331 55.75 -11.17 -0.46
CA MET A 331 54.89 -11.84 -1.45
C MET A 331 54.76 -10.96 -2.69
N ASP A 332 55.25 -11.46 -3.82
CA ASP A 332 55.15 -10.80 -5.12
C ASP A 332 53.69 -10.65 -5.58
N ALA A 333 53.41 -9.55 -6.30
CA ALA A 333 52.08 -9.17 -6.78
C ALA A 333 51.38 -10.26 -7.64
N ALA A 334 52.14 -11.20 -8.20
CA ALA A 334 51.63 -12.34 -8.97
C ALA A 334 50.84 -13.34 -8.11
N THR A 335 51.23 -13.55 -6.85
CA THR A 335 50.59 -14.53 -5.94
C THR A 335 49.28 -13.99 -5.38
N LYS A 336 49.23 -12.67 -5.09
CA LYS A 336 48.00 -11.98 -4.68
C LYS A 336 46.94 -11.98 -5.78
N LYS A 337 47.35 -11.77 -7.04
CA LYS A 337 46.45 -11.78 -8.20
C LYS A 337 45.89 -13.19 -8.50
N LYS A 338 46.68 -14.25 -8.26
CA LYS A 338 46.22 -15.64 -8.36
C LYS A 338 45.21 -16.00 -7.27
N MET A 339 45.49 -15.67 -6.00
CA MET A 339 44.55 -15.91 -4.89
C MET A 339 43.23 -15.14 -5.05
N GLU A 340 43.27 -13.91 -5.57
CA GLU A 340 42.08 -13.09 -5.78
C GLU A 340 41.22 -13.59 -6.97
N ALA A 341 41.87 -14.11 -8.02
CA ALA A 341 41.19 -14.75 -9.15
C ALA A 341 40.54 -16.09 -8.74
N GLU A 342 41.19 -16.87 -7.89
CA GLU A 342 40.68 -18.13 -7.35
C GLU A 342 39.51 -17.90 -6.37
N ALA A 343 39.61 -16.89 -5.50
CA ALA A 343 38.52 -16.48 -4.62
C ALA A 343 37.28 -15.97 -5.39
N LYS A 344 37.49 -15.26 -6.53
CA LYS A 344 36.38 -14.85 -7.42
C LYS A 344 35.73 -16.04 -8.11
N LYS A 345 36.51 -17.02 -8.58
CA LYS A 345 35.98 -18.26 -9.17
C LYS A 345 35.17 -19.07 -8.16
N GLN A 346 35.66 -19.20 -6.93
CA GLN A 346 34.94 -19.90 -5.85
C GLN A 346 33.63 -19.18 -5.49
N ALA A 347 33.65 -17.85 -5.37
CA ALA A 347 32.45 -17.07 -5.08
C ALA A 347 31.40 -17.10 -6.21
N GLU A 348 31.82 -17.21 -7.46
CA GLU A 348 30.91 -17.37 -8.60
C GLU A 348 30.32 -18.78 -8.66
N ALA A 349 31.12 -19.82 -8.37
CA ALA A 349 30.66 -21.20 -8.26
C ALA A 349 29.63 -21.36 -7.12
N ASP A 350 29.90 -20.78 -5.94
CA ASP A 350 28.97 -20.80 -4.80
C ASP A 350 27.65 -20.07 -5.10
N LYS A 351 27.69 -18.97 -5.85
CA LYS A 351 26.48 -18.26 -6.30
C LYS A 351 25.66 -19.10 -7.29
N LYS A 352 26.31 -19.76 -8.25
CA LYS A 352 25.64 -20.65 -9.21
C LYS A 352 25.04 -21.87 -8.52
N ALA A 353 25.74 -22.46 -7.55
CA ALA A 353 25.23 -23.58 -6.75
C ALA A 353 23.98 -23.19 -5.95
N LYS A 354 24.01 -22.05 -5.25
CA LYS A 354 22.85 -21.54 -4.49
C LYS A 354 21.64 -21.20 -5.37
N ALA A 355 21.87 -20.66 -6.57
CA ALA A 355 20.81 -20.38 -7.52
C ALA A 355 20.17 -21.67 -8.08
N ALA A 356 20.97 -22.68 -8.38
CA ALA A 356 20.50 -23.99 -8.84
C ALA A 356 19.70 -24.73 -7.75
N GLU A 357 20.16 -24.68 -6.50
CA GLU A 357 19.45 -25.28 -5.35
C GLU A 357 18.11 -24.59 -5.09
N LYS A 358 18.06 -23.25 -5.15
CA LYS A 358 16.81 -22.49 -5.02
C LYS A 358 15.80 -22.87 -6.11
N LYS A 359 16.27 -23.02 -7.36
CA LYS A 359 15.42 -23.43 -8.49
C LYS A 359 14.85 -24.84 -8.30
N LYS A 360 15.69 -25.81 -7.90
CA LYS A 360 15.24 -27.18 -7.59
C LYS A 360 14.22 -27.23 -6.45
N LYS A 361 14.42 -26.44 -5.38
CA LYS A 361 13.47 -26.35 -4.25
C LYS A 361 12.12 -25.75 -4.66
N GLU A 362 12.12 -24.75 -5.56
CA GLU A 362 10.90 -24.15 -6.09
C GLU A 362 10.12 -25.12 -7.00
N GLU A 363 10.83 -25.84 -7.88
CA GLU A 363 10.24 -26.88 -8.74
C GLU A 363 9.64 -28.03 -7.91
N ALA A 364 10.33 -28.49 -6.87
CA ALA A 364 9.82 -29.51 -5.95
C ALA A 364 8.56 -29.02 -5.20
N ARG A 365 8.53 -27.76 -4.76
CA ARG A 365 7.35 -27.16 -4.12
C ARG A 365 6.16 -27.08 -5.08
N LYS A 366 6.38 -26.68 -6.33
CA LYS A 366 5.34 -26.65 -7.37
C LYS A 366 4.82 -28.05 -7.69
N ALA A 367 5.68 -29.06 -7.72
CA ALA A 367 5.29 -30.45 -7.92
C ALA A 367 4.43 -30.97 -6.74
N ALA A 368 4.85 -30.72 -5.49
CA ALA A 368 4.08 -31.08 -4.30
C ALA A 368 2.69 -30.43 -4.28
N LEU A 369 2.58 -29.15 -4.67
CA LEU A 369 1.29 -28.45 -4.76
C LEU A 369 0.34 -29.07 -5.78
N LYS A 370 0.85 -29.58 -6.92
CA LYS A 370 0.04 -30.31 -7.90
C LYS A 370 -0.55 -31.59 -7.31
N VAL A 371 0.24 -32.33 -6.52
CA VAL A 371 -0.24 -33.55 -5.84
C VAL A 371 -1.24 -33.21 -4.74
N GLN A 372 -1.02 -32.14 -3.98
CA GLN A 372 -1.97 -31.63 -2.99
C GLN A 372 -3.33 -31.32 -3.60
N ASN A 373 -3.37 -30.67 -4.77
CA ASN A 373 -4.62 -30.38 -5.46
C ASN A 373 -5.34 -31.65 -5.91
N LYS A 374 -4.60 -32.66 -6.39
CA LYS A 374 -5.18 -33.97 -6.73
C LYS A 374 -5.83 -34.67 -5.53
N ILE A 375 -5.23 -34.57 -4.34
CA ILE A 375 -5.82 -35.10 -3.10
C ILE A 375 -7.12 -34.36 -2.77
N LYS A 376 -7.14 -33.02 -2.90
CA LYS A 376 -8.34 -32.20 -2.68
C LYS A 376 -9.46 -32.53 -3.67
N ASP A 377 -9.12 -32.77 -4.93
CA ASP A 377 -10.09 -33.15 -5.96
C ASP A 377 -10.62 -34.59 -5.76
N LEU A 378 -9.76 -35.51 -5.33
CA LEU A 378 -10.17 -36.86 -4.93
C LEU A 378 -11.16 -36.80 -3.76
N ALA A 379 -10.85 -36.02 -2.73
CA ALA A 379 -11.75 -35.83 -1.58
C ALA A 379 -13.12 -35.28 -2.02
N LYS A 380 -13.15 -34.24 -2.86
CA LYS A 380 -14.41 -33.70 -3.43
C LYS A 380 -15.22 -34.75 -4.17
N THR A 381 -14.56 -35.60 -4.95
CA THR A 381 -15.21 -36.64 -5.77
C THR A 381 -15.87 -37.73 -4.91
N HIS A 382 -15.29 -38.02 -3.73
CA HIS A 382 -15.79 -39.02 -2.79
C HIS A 382 -16.50 -38.40 -1.57
N ASN A 383 -17.26 -37.32 -1.78
CA ASN A 383 -18.02 -36.60 -0.75
C ASN A 383 -17.23 -36.31 0.54
N TYR A 384 -15.97 -35.88 0.38
CA TYR A 384 -14.99 -35.62 1.45
C TYR A 384 -14.77 -36.79 2.41
N PHE A 385 -14.98 -38.03 1.96
CA PHE A 385 -14.80 -39.26 2.73
C PHE A 385 -15.70 -39.38 3.97
N VAL A 386 -16.91 -38.82 3.93
CA VAL A 386 -17.84 -38.79 5.09
C VAL A 386 -18.72 -40.06 5.20
N GLY A 387 -18.66 -40.96 4.21
CA GLY A 387 -19.35 -42.26 4.28
C GLY A 387 -20.87 -42.23 4.07
N SER A 388 -21.48 -41.05 4.14
CA SER A 388 -22.88 -40.85 3.77
C SER A 388 -22.98 -40.23 2.37
N ASP A 389 -24.00 -40.62 1.61
CA ASP A 389 -24.38 -39.99 0.34
C ASP A 389 -25.23 -38.72 0.55
N GLU A 390 -25.40 -38.29 1.80
CA GLU A 390 -26.13 -37.08 2.15
C GLU A 390 -25.30 -35.81 1.91
N ARG A 391 -26.00 -34.72 1.59
CA ARG A 391 -25.38 -33.41 1.40
C ARG A 391 -24.90 -32.87 2.74
N LEU A 392 -23.59 -32.64 2.85
CA LEU A 392 -22.96 -32.02 4.00
C LEU A 392 -23.53 -30.61 4.28
N SER A 393 -23.82 -30.33 5.56
CA SER A 393 -24.05 -28.96 6.02
C SER A 393 -22.76 -28.12 5.95
N ALA A 394 -22.89 -26.79 5.91
CA ALA A 394 -21.74 -25.89 5.82
C ALA A 394 -20.71 -26.13 6.95
N THR A 395 -21.19 -26.32 8.18
CA THR A 395 -20.34 -26.58 9.35
C THR A 395 -19.61 -27.93 9.27
N GLN A 396 -20.28 -28.97 8.77
CA GLN A 396 -19.66 -30.29 8.60
C GLN A 396 -18.62 -30.28 7.49
N LEU A 397 -18.88 -29.55 6.40
CA LEU A 397 -17.94 -29.39 5.31
C LEU A 397 -16.66 -28.66 5.76
N GLU A 398 -16.79 -27.58 6.53
CA GLU A 398 -15.65 -26.86 7.09
C GLU A 398 -14.82 -27.72 8.04
N ALA A 399 -15.48 -28.50 8.92
CA ALA A 399 -14.80 -29.43 9.80
C ALA A 399 -13.99 -30.48 9.01
N GLN A 400 -14.57 -31.01 7.92
CA GLN A 400 -13.91 -32.03 7.10
C GLN A 400 -12.78 -31.48 6.25
N LEU A 401 -12.90 -30.23 5.76
CA LEU A 401 -11.81 -29.53 5.09
C LEU A 401 -10.62 -29.29 6.05
N ASN A 402 -10.90 -28.94 7.30
CA ASN A 402 -9.86 -28.81 8.33
C ASN A 402 -9.17 -30.15 8.63
N SER A 403 -9.91 -31.24 8.71
CA SER A 403 -9.35 -32.60 8.84
C SER A 403 -8.47 -32.97 7.64
N LEU A 404 -8.91 -32.66 6.42
CA LEU A 404 -8.15 -32.91 5.19
C LEU A 404 -6.84 -32.12 5.17
N ASP A 405 -6.86 -30.85 5.57
CA ASP A 405 -5.66 -30.02 5.65
C ASP A 405 -4.69 -30.51 6.74
N LYS A 406 -5.18 -31.09 7.85
CA LYS A 406 -4.34 -31.77 8.87
C LYS A 406 -3.61 -32.98 8.29
N VAL A 407 -4.32 -33.86 7.58
CA VAL A 407 -3.72 -35.04 6.94
C VAL A 407 -2.65 -34.65 5.92
N ILE A 408 -2.94 -33.62 5.10
CA ILE A 408 -1.98 -33.08 4.13
C ILE A 408 -0.76 -32.42 4.82
N ALA A 409 -0.93 -31.85 6.02
CA ALA A 409 0.15 -31.18 6.73
C ALA A 409 1.20 -32.14 7.31
N LYS A 410 0.86 -33.43 7.49
CA LYS A 410 1.75 -34.47 8.03
C LYS A 410 3.03 -34.63 7.21
N ASP A 411 2.91 -34.67 5.89
CA ASP A 411 4.04 -34.72 4.99
C ASP A 411 3.78 -33.88 3.74
N ARG A 412 4.45 -32.72 3.67
CA ARG A 412 4.34 -31.77 2.55
C ARG A 412 5.37 -32.04 1.44
N THR A 413 6.14 -33.12 1.54
CA THR A 413 7.06 -33.54 0.48
C THR A 413 6.30 -34.13 -0.70
N MET A 414 6.94 -34.14 -1.88
CA MET A 414 6.32 -34.71 -3.08
C MET A 414 6.11 -36.22 -2.94
N GLU A 415 7.07 -36.93 -2.35
CA GLU A 415 6.97 -38.38 -2.11
C GLU A 415 5.85 -38.70 -1.12
N GLY A 416 5.77 -37.98 0.02
CA GLY A 416 4.74 -38.20 1.03
C GLY A 416 3.32 -37.95 0.53
N LEU A 417 3.10 -36.84 -0.19
CA LEU A 417 1.79 -36.54 -0.77
C LEU A 417 1.40 -37.54 -1.87
N THR A 418 2.36 -38.05 -2.64
CA THR A 418 2.07 -39.05 -3.68
C THR A 418 1.66 -40.37 -3.04
N ALA A 419 2.38 -40.81 -2.00
CA ALA A 419 2.02 -42.01 -1.26
C ALA A 419 0.65 -41.90 -0.57
N LEU A 420 0.31 -40.73 -0.03
CA LEU A 420 -1.02 -40.45 0.53
C LEU A 420 -2.11 -40.51 -0.55
N LEU A 421 -1.88 -39.88 -1.71
CA LEU A 421 -2.81 -39.90 -2.84
C LEU A 421 -3.08 -41.33 -3.30
N ASP A 422 -2.04 -42.15 -3.41
CA ASP A 422 -2.16 -43.54 -3.86
C ASP A 422 -2.96 -44.38 -2.85
N ARG A 423 -2.66 -44.27 -1.55
CA ARG A 423 -3.41 -44.97 -0.50
C ARG A 423 -4.88 -44.59 -0.48
N LEU A 424 -5.19 -43.29 -0.52
CA LEU A 424 -6.57 -42.80 -0.53
C LEU A 424 -7.30 -43.19 -1.83
N SER A 425 -6.63 -43.16 -2.97
CA SER A 425 -7.19 -43.55 -4.27
C SER A 425 -7.53 -45.04 -4.33
N VAL A 426 -6.64 -45.91 -3.82
CA VAL A 426 -6.89 -47.35 -3.73
C VAL A 426 -8.05 -47.63 -2.78
N ALA A 427 -8.02 -47.06 -1.57
CA ALA A 427 -9.09 -47.25 -0.60
C ALA A 427 -10.45 -46.73 -1.09
N ALA A 428 -10.48 -45.60 -1.80
CA ALA A 428 -11.70 -45.06 -2.40
C ALA A 428 -12.29 -45.99 -3.46
N LYS A 429 -11.45 -46.63 -4.29
CA LYS A 429 -11.90 -47.63 -5.28
C LYS A 429 -12.45 -48.89 -4.62
N GLU A 430 -11.93 -49.28 -3.47
CA GLU A 430 -12.41 -50.43 -2.69
C GLU A 430 -13.65 -50.11 -1.83
N GLY A 431 -14.18 -48.88 -1.89
CA GLY A 431 -15.30 -48.44 -1.05
C GLY A 431 -14.93 -48.24 0.42
N LYS A 432 -13.64 -48.25 0.77
CA LYS A 432 -13.10 -48.06 2.13
C LYS A 432 -12.46 -46.68 2.33
N GLY A 433 -12.81 -45.72 1.49
CA GLY A 433 -12.21 -44.38 1.48
C GLY A 433 -12.34 -43.63 2.82
N GLN A 434 -13.48 -43.76 3.49
CA GLN A 434 -13.69 -43.17 4.83
C GLN A 434 -12.75 -43.78 5.88
N ALA A 435 -12.73 -45.11 5.99
CA ALA A 435 -11.88 -45.80 6.98
C ALA A 435 -10.39 -45.51 6.78
N ALA A 436 -9.94 -45.41 5.52
CA ALA A 436 -8.57 -45.03 5.21
C ALA A 436 -8.26 -43.57 5.56
N PHE A 437 -9.20 -42.65 5.30
CA PHE A 437 -9.06 -41.24 5.68
C PHE A 437 -9.02 -41.06 7.20
N GLU A 438 -9.90 -41.74 7.95
CA GLU A 438 -9.91 -41.72 9.41
C GLU A 438 -8.64 -42.36 10.01
N SER A 439 -8.11 -43.41 9.39
CA SER A 439 -6.83 -44.00 9.79
C SER A 439 -5.65 -43.04 9.58
N GLU A 440 -5.65 -42.26 8.50
CA GLU A 440 -4.61 -41.25 8.26
C GLU A 440 -4.77 -40.06 9.21
N LEU A 441 -6.01 -39.68 9.55
CA LEU A 441 -6.33 -38.61 10.48
C LEU A 441 -5.97 -38.95 11.93
N THR A 442 -6.18 -40.20 12.36
CA THR A 442 -5.78 -40.67 13.70
C THR A 442 -4.27 -40.88 13.81
N SER A 443 -3.59 -41.11 12.68
CA SER A 443 -2.13 -41.17 12.58
C SER A 443 -1.48 -39.78 12.38
N ALA A 444 -2.26 -38.70 12.29
CA ALA A 444 -1.80 -37.31 12.14
C ALA A 444 -1.97 -36.54 13.45
#